data_AF-A0A9W7XLX3-F1
#
_entry.id   AF-A0A9W7XLX3-F1
#
_cell.length_a   1.000
_cell.length_b   1.000
_cell.length_c   1.000
_cell.angle_alpha   90.00
_cell.angle_beta   90.00
_cell.angle_gamma   90.00
#
_symmetry.space_group_name_H-M   'P 1'
#
loop_
_entity.id
_entity.type
_entity.pdbx_description
1 polymer ?
#
loop_
_entity_poly.entity_id
_entity_poly.type
_entity_poly.pdbx_seq_one_letter_code
_entity_poly.pdbx_strand_id
1 'polypeptide(L)'
;MKNIDRPVEIDVSSRSDINAPREFVYNVKGSSSGASSNDFVKYQHLRRKEHQRIKTLEEEAAQDEAKQKYDEELHKLRQKGEEKTAKNRAKPD
;
A
#
# COMPACT_ATOMS: atom_id res chain seq x y z
N MET A 1 -17.89 -35.94 0.38
CA MET A 1 -17.03 -34.89 0.98
C MET A 1 -16.21 -35.55 2.08
N LYS A 2 -14.93 -35.84 1.84
CA LYS A 2 -14.16 -36.73 2.73
C LYS A 2 -13.56 -36.03 3.96
N ASN A 3 -13.60 -34.70 4.07
CA ASN A 3 -13.12 -33.94 5.23
C ASN A 3 -13.93 -32.65 5.36
N ILE A 4 -15.07 -32.69 6.08
CA ILE A 4 -15.95 -31.54 6.27
C ILE A 4 -15.50 -30.71 7.49
N ASP A 5 -14.90 -31.35 8.49
CA ASP A 5 -14.44 -30.72 9.74
C ASP A 5 -13.09 -29.97 9.61
N ARG A 6 -12.38 -30.13 8.48
CA ARG A 6 -11.12 -29.41 8.26
C ARG A 6 -11.46 -27.98 7.83
N PRO A 7 -11.03 -26.94 8.57
CA PRO A 7 -11.22 -25.57 8.14
C PRO A 7 -10.47 -25.36 6.81
N VAL A 8 -11.15 -24.71 5.85
CA VAL A 8 -10.55 -24.29 4.59
C VAL A 8 -9.74 -23.03 4.87
N GLU A 9 -8.44 -23.08 4.56
CA GLU A 9 -7.59 -21.89 4.59
C GLU A 9 -7.96 -21.00 3.40
N ILE A 10 -8.56 -19.86 3.69
CA ILE A 10 -8.84 -18.81 2.70
C ILE A 10 -7.60 -17.91 2.69
N ASP A 11 -6.97 -17.78 1.53
CA ASP A 11 -5.82 -16.89 1.38
C ASP A 11 -6.24 -15.45 1.69
N VAL A 12 -5.82 -14.96 2.86
CA VAL A 12 -5.94 -13.54 3.18
C VAL A 12 -4.94 -12.78 2.32
N SER A 13 -5.41 -11.71 1.68
CA SER A 13 -4.56 -10.80 0.92
C SER A 13 -3.45 -10.25 1.82
N SER A 14 -2.23 -10.76 1.69
CA SER A 14 -1.06 -10.19 2.34
C SER A 14 -0.61 -8.99 1.50
N ARG A 15 -0.66 -7.78 2.05
CA ARG A 15 0.04 -6.65 1.44
C ARG A 15 1.54 -6.95 1.48
N SER A 16 2.21 -6.69 0.36
CA SER A 16 3.67 -6.81 0.28
C SER A 16 4.30 -5.60 0.96
N ASP A 17 4.27 -5.59 2.29
CA ASP A 17 4.89 -4.51 3.06
C ASP A 17 6.41 -4.58 2.88
N ILE A 18 7.03 -3.43 2.62
CA ILE A 18 8.49 -3.37 2.58
C ILE A 18 9.03 -3.60 3.98
N ASN A 19 9.94 -4.56 4.09
CA ASN A 19 10.65 -4.83 5.33
C ASN A 19 11.27 -3.55 5.90
N ALA A 20 10.83 -3.19 7.11
CA ALA A 20 11.37 -2.06 7.86
C ALA A 20 12.92 -2.11 7.90
N PRO A 21 13.60 -0.95 7.90
CA PRO A 21 15.03 -0.90 8.15
C PRO A 21 15.32 -1.46 9.56
N ARG A 22 16.49 -2.10 9.72
CA ARG A 22 16.95 -2.53 11.05
C ARG A 22 17.30 -1.29 11.85
N GLU A 23 16.93 -1.27 13.13
CA GLU A 23 17.25 -0.15 14.04
C GLU A 23 18.76 0.03 14.23
N PHE A 24 19.48 -1.08 14.39
CA PHE A 24 20.92 -1.07 14.60
C PHE A 24 21.64 -1.93 13.57
N VAL A 25 22.76 -1.40 13.06
CA VAL A 25 23.73 -2.14 12.28
C VAL A 25 25.01 -2.26 13.11
N TYR A 26 25.28 -3.46 13.62
CA TYR A 26 26.40 -3.70 14.54
C TYR A 26 27.77 -3.73 13.83
N ASN A 27 27.80 -4.00 12.52
CA ASN A 27 29.05 -4.25 11.78
C ASN A 27 29.50 -3.04 10.93
N VAL A 28 29.36 -1.83 11.47
CA VAL A 28 29.78 -0.59 10.78
C VAL A 28 31.28 -0.39 10.95
N LYS A 29 31.98 -0.20 9.83
CA LYS A 29 33.42 0.13 9.83
C LYS A 29 33.60 1.61 10.19
N GLY A 30 34.75 1.97 10.77
CA GLY A 30 35.03 3.34 11.18
C GLY A 30 34.89 4.34 10.03
N SER A 31 34.55 5.59 10.33
CA SER A 31 34.19 6.61 9.33
C SER A 31 35.29 6.96 8.33
N SER A 32 36.56 6.73 8.68
CA SER A 32 37.73 6.93 7.81
C SER A 32 38.23 5.65 7.16
N SER A 33 37.49 4.54 7.26
CA SER A 33 37.87 3.27 6.65
C SER A 33 37.80 3.38 5.13
N GLY A 34 38.84 2.92 4.44
CA GLY A 34 38.85 2.86 2.98
C GLY A 34 37.79 1.91 2.42
N ALA A 35 37.43 2.11 1.15
CA ALA A 35 36.49 1.24 0.46
C ALA A 35 37.03 -0.20 0.38
N SER A 36 36.26 -1.16 0.88
CA SER A 36 36.54 -2.57 0.75
C SER A 36 35.69 -3.20 -0.35
N SER A 37 36.13 -4.35 -0.86
CA SER A 37 35.43 -5.09 -1.93
C SER A 37 33.94 -5.35 -1.65
N ASN A 38 33.57 -5.54 -0.38
CA ASN A 38 32.18 -5.78 0.02
C ASN A 38 31.33 -4.52 0.16
N ASP A 39 31.92 -3.33 0.18
CA ASP A 39 31.14 -2.10 0.38
C ASP A 39 30.31 -1.75 -0.87
N PHE A 40 30.79 -2.13 -2.06
CA PHE A 40 30.01 -2.03 -3.29
C PHE A 40 28.74 -2.89 -3.23
N VAL A 41 28.85 -4.14 -2.78
CA VAL A 41 27.71 -5.06 -2.68
C VAL A 41 26.71 -4.56 -1.64
N LYS A 42 27.18 -4.03 -0.50
CA LYS A 42 26.30 -3.40 0.51
C LYS A 42 25.54 -2.21 -0.08
N TYR A 43 26.23 -1.33 -0.81
CA TYR A 43 25.62 -0.19 -1.48
C TYR A 43 24.58 -0.64 -2.51
N GLN A 44 24.89 -1.64 -3.33
CA GLN A 44 23.95 -2.19 -4.32
C GLN A 44 22.66 -2.69 -3.66
N HIS A 45 22.76 -3.45 -2.56
CA HIS A 45 21.60 -3.93 -1.81
C HIS A 45 20.81 -2.78 -1.18
N LEU A 46 21.49 -1.83 -0.55
CA LEU A 46 20.85 -0.66 0.06
C LEU A 46 20.11 0.18 -0.98
N ARG A 47 20.74 0.45 -2.12
CA ARG A 47 20.13 1.20 -3.22
C ARG A 47 18.90 0.49 -3.79
N ARG A 48 18.95 -0.83 -3.98
CA ARG A 48 17.79 -1.61 -4.42
C ARG A 48 16.64 -1.52 -3.41
N LYS A 49 16.94 -1.68 -2.12
CA LYS A 49 15.94 -1.57 -1.05
C LYS A 49 15.31 -0.18 -1.03
N GLU A 50 16.11 0.86 -1.18
CA GLU A 50 15.63 2.24 -1.16
C GLU A 50 14.80 2.59 -2.39
N HIS A 51 15.20 2.13 -3.57
CA HIS A 51 14.41 2.32 -4.78
C HIS A 51 13.07 1.60 -4.70
N GLN A 52 13.05 0.37 -4.15
CA GLN A 52 11.80 -0.34 -3.89
C GLN A 52 10.92 0.45 -2.93
N ARG A 53 11.50 1.03 -1.87
CA ARG A 53 10.79 1.88 -0.89
C ARG A 53 10.17 3.12 -1.51
N ILE A 54 10.92 3.83 -2.34
CA ILE A 54 10.40 5.02 -3.03
C ILE A 54 9.26 4.62 -3.96
N LYS A 55 9.47 3.56 -4.75
CA LYS A 55 8.48 3.09 -5.72
C LYS A 55 7.14 2.73 -5.08
N THR A 56 7.13 1.99 -3.96
CA THR A 56 5.86 1.65 -3.31
C THR A 56 5.16 2.87 -2.72
N LEU A 57 5.91 3.84 -2.16
CA LEU A 57 5.32 5.06 -1.63
C LEU A 57 4.66 5.88 -2.74
N GLU A 58 5.29 5.95 -3.92
CA GLU A 58 4.71 6.58 -5.10
C GLU A 58 3.45 5.82 -5.57
N GLU A 59 3.48 4.48 -5.59
CA GLU A 59 2.32 3.65 -5.95
C GLU A 59 1.17 3.80 -4.95
N GLU A 60 1.45 3.82 -3.65
CA GLU A 60 0.47 4.04 -2.58
C GLU A 60 -0.17 5.43 -2.69
N ALA A 61 0.64 6.48 -2.88
CA ALA A 61 0.14 7.83 -3.07
C ALA A 61 -0.78 7.93 -4.30
N ALA A 62 -0.37 7.34 -5.43
CA ALA A 62 -1.19 7.32 -6.65
C ALA A 62 -2.51 6.55 -6.46
N GLN A 63 -2.47 5.42 -5.74
CA GLN A 63 -3.68 4.65 -5.43
C GLN A 63 -4.63 5.44 -4.52
N ASP A 64 -4.10 6.13 -3.52
CA ASP A 64 -4.90 6.89 -2.57
C ASP A 64 -5.54 8.12 -3.22
N GLU A 65 -4.82 8.83 -4.09
CA GLU A 65 -5.40 9.89 -4.92
C GLU A 65 -6.53 9.36 -5.83
N ALA A 66 -6.33 8.20 -6.46
CA ALA A 66 -7.34 7.60 -7.33
C ALA A 66 -8.59 7.18 -6.54
N LYS A 67 -8.42 6.60 -5.34
CA LYS A 67 -9.53 6.24 -4.44
C LYS A 67 -10.30 7.48 -3.98
N GLN A 68 -9.61 8.53 -3.56
CA GLN A 68 -10.26 9.78 -3.14
C GLN A 68 -11.13 10.37 -4.26
N LYS A 69 -10.60 10.45 -5.48
CA LYS A 69 -11.37 10.91 -6.65
C LYS A 69 -12.60 10.04 -6.91
N TYR A 70 -12.43 8.73 -6.85
CA TYR A 70 -13.53 7.79 -7.04
C TYR A 70 -14.63 7.94 -5.97
N ASP A 71 -14.23 8.05 -4.70
CA ASP A 71 -15.15 8.19 -3.58
C ASP A 71 -15.92 9.52 -3.65
N GLU A 72 -15.25 10.61 -4.05
CA GLU A 72 -15.90 11.89 -4.30
C GLU A 72 -16.93 11.82 -5.43
N GLU A 73 -16.60 11.18 -6.55
CA GLU A 73 -17.53 11.00 -7.67
C GLU A 73 -18.74 10.14 -7.25
N LEU A 74 -18.49 9.05 -6.53
CA LEU A 74 -19.53 8.18 -6.01
C LEU A 74 -20.45 8.93 -5.05
N HIS A 75 -19.89 9.76 -4.16
CA HIS A 75 -20.66 10.59 -3.24
C HIS A 75 -21.53 11.62 -4.00
N LYS A 76 -20.96 12.31 -5.00
CA LYS A 76 -21.71 13.24 -5.87
C LYS A 76 -22.86 12.55 -6.61
N LEU A 77 -22.64 11.32 -7.10
CA LEU A 77 -23.68 10.54 -7.77
C LEU A 77 -24.78 10.11 -6.80
N ARG A 78 -24.43 9.67 -5.59
CA ARG A 78 -25.40 9.32 -4.53
C ARG A 78 -26.26 10.52 -4.15
N GLN A 79 -25.65 11.69 -3.90
CA GLN A 79 -26.38 12.93 -3.59
C GLN A 79 -27.37 13.31 -4.71
N LYS A 80 -26.93 13.28 -5.97
CA LYS A 80 -27.82 13.55 -7.12
C LYS A 80 -28.97 12.55 -7.22
N GLY A 81 -28.72 11.28 -6.88
CA GLY A 81 -29.76 10.24 -6.82
C GLY A 81 -30.76 10.52 -5.69
N GLU A 82 -30.27 10.83 -4.50
CA GLU A 82 -31.08 11.18 -3.33
C GLU A 82 -31.94 12.41 -3.58
N GLU A 83 -31.38 13.48 -4.16
CA GLU A 83 -32.14 14.68 -4.54
C GLU A 83 -33.28 14.36 -5.52
N LYS A 84 -33.02 13.52 -6.54
CA LYS A 84 -34.06 13.10 -7.49
C LYS A 84 -35.14 12.26 -6.82
N THR A 85 -34.75 11.31 -5.98
CA THR A 85 -35.71 10.47 -5.25
C THR A 85 -36.52 11.28 -4.24
N ALA A 86 -35.91 12.25 -3.55
CA ALA A 86 -36.59 13.16 -2.63
C ALA A 86 -37.59 14.07 -3.35
N LYS A 87 -37.20 14.66 -4.49
CA LYS A 87 -38.12 15.43 -5.34
C LYS A 87 -39.33 14.60 -5.82
N ASN A 88 -39.11 13.33 -6.16
CA ASN A 88 -40.20 12.43 -6.56
C ASN A 88 -41.10 12.05 -5.37
N ARG A 89 -40.56 11.85 -4.16
CA ARG A 89 -41.36 11.60 -2.94
C ARG A 89 -42.16 12.82 -2.47
N ALA A 90 -41.64 14.03 -2.72
CA ALA A 90 -42.26 15.27 -2.29
C ALA A 90 -43.41 15.73 -3.21
N LYS A 91 -43.61 15.11 -4.39
CA LYS A 91 -44.83 15.30 -5.16
C LYS A 91 -45.95 14.50 -4.47
N PRO A 92 -46.97 15.18 -3.89
CA PRO A 92 -48.20 14.51 -3.51
C PRO A 92 -48.93 14.04 -4.78
N ASP A 93 -49.73 12.99 -4.68
CA ASP A 93 -50.62 12.51 -5.74
C ASP A 93 -51.53 13.62 -6.30
#